data_AF-A0A9E5R203-F1
#
_entry.id   AF-A0A9E5R203-F1
#
_cell.length_a   1.000
_cell.length_b   1.000
_cell.length_c   1.000
_cell.angle_alpha   90.00
_cell.angle_beta   90.00
_cell.angle_gamma   90.00
#
_symmetry.space_group_name_H-M   'P 1'
#
loop_
_entity.id
_entity.type
_entity.pdbx_description
1 polymer ?
#
loop_
_entity_poly.entity_id
_entity_poly.type
_entity_poly.pdbx_seq_one_letter_code
_entity_poly.pdbx_strand_id
1 'polypeptide(L)'
;MNSTLRYWAFVGYCFLAYPPTWLLAQPEVMAQTTYKNPLIRPENVFRSIEQALKTPEIVHHLDLSQQNLTHLPAEIGRFAHLRILDLHSNQLSQLPNEIVQLSALEEVNLSFNPGLDVRSALALLAQLPGLKRLFLSNNNLQSLPPQIGNLQQLESLDLYTNNLMALPAELGKLVHLKELYLQANQLAFLPAEVSKLASLQILDLFFNQIRELPENLGQLKNLRILNLNQNFLNQLPLGIAQLNNLQSLYLEMNPILDYAATLRLLGQLPQLKVLHLSNNTLRKLPKEIGELNHLQELYLDENELIELPDEICQLSHLRILSLSRNQLRQLPPQAEKLNRLRKINLSYNAELEMSQVLAQLQGLVNLTDLDISATRLAFLPDEITYLPYLKHLSLRENMIRGVNPKLSELKELVFIDLSHNQIELLPDEFRQCARLREVNLRHNEIPDAQQVFWQALLPQVKFSF
;
A
#
# COMPACT_ATOMS: atom_id res chain seq x y z
N MET A 1 -4.02 -19.36 28.78
CA MET A 1 -4.34 -19.55 27.35
C MET A 1 -4.29 -18.19 26.68
N ASN A 2 -3.55 -18.13 25.56
CA ASN A 2 -2.58 -17.08 25.23
C ASN A 2 -3.13 -15.71 24.82
N SER A 3 -2.49 -14.66 25.35
CA SER A 3 -2.56 -13.26 24.90
C SER A 3 -2.17 -13.07 23.42
N THR A 4 -1.36 -13.99 22.87
CA THR A 4 -1.00 -14.04 21.46
C THR A 4 -2.19 -14.31 20.54
N LEU A 5 -3.18 -15.12 20.97
CA LEU A 5 -4.40 -15.39 20.20
C LEU A 5 -5.36 -14.20 20.19
N ARG A 6 -5.36 -13.36 21.25
CA ARG A 6 -6.08 -12.07 21.24
C ARG A 6 -5.42 -11.05 20.33
N TYR A 7 -4.09 -11.07 20.20
CA TYR A 7 -3.37 -10.22 19.24
C TYR A 7 -3.74 -10.57 17.80
N TRP A 8 -3.73 -11.85 17.42
CA TRP A 8 -4.13 -12.28 16.07
C TRP A 8 -5.64 -12.18 15.80
N ALA A 9 -6.50 -12.38 16.80
CA ALA A 9 -7.94 -12.20 16.66
C ALA A 9 -8.36 -10.71 16.60
N PHE A 10 -7.62 -9.81 17.26
CA PHE A 10 -7.80 -8.36 17.16
C PHE A 10 -7.29 -7.83 15.81
N VAL A 11 -6.13 -8.33 15.35
CA VAL A 11 -5.63 -8.09 13.99
C VAL A 11 -6.67 -8.57 12.95
N GLY A 12 -7.23 -9.77 13.10
CA GLY A 12 -8.27 -10.30 12.21
C GLY A 12 -9.61 -9.57 12.22
N TYR A 13 -10.01 -8.94 13.34
CA TYR A 13 -11.23 -8.12 13.41
C TYR A 13 -11.03 -6.70 12.83
N CYS A 14 -9.83 -6.14 12.92
CA CYS A 14 -9.51 -4.86 12.29
C CYS A 14 -9.50 -4.94 10.74
N PHE A 15 -9.17 -6.10 10.16
CA PHE A 15 -9.17 -6.31 8.70
C PHE A 15 -10.55 -6.26 8.03
N LEU A 16 -11.66 -6.38 8.78
CA LEU A 16 -13.01 -6.52 8.20
C LEU A 16 -13.87 -5.24 8.25
N ALA A 17 -13.50 -4.24 9.05
CA ALA A 17 -14.33 -3.03 9.22
C ALA A 17 -13.83 -1.82 8.41
N TYR A 18 -12.51 -1.69 8.23
CA TYR A 18 -11.85 -0.61 7.49
C TYR A 18 -10.54 -1.14 6.88
N PRO A 19 -10.48 -1.43 5.57
CA PRO A 19 -9.20 -1.73 4.95
C PRO A 19 -8.27 -0.52 5.15
N PRO A 20 -7.00 -0.71 5.56
CA PRO A 20 -6.06 0.39 5.55
C PRO A 20 -6.01 1.00 4.15
N THR A 21 -5.87 2.31 4.05
CA THR A 21 -5.98 3.06 2.79
C THR A 21 -4.98 2.62 1.71
N TRP A 22 -3.92 1.87 2.05
CA TRP A 22 -3.05 1.19 1.08
C TRP A 22 -3.71 0.00 0.35
N LEU A 23 -4.83 -0.54 0.85
CA LEU A 23 -5.67 -1.51 0.15
C LEU A 23 -6.65 -0.83 -0.84
N LEU A 24 -6.91 0.48 -0.69
CA LEU A 24 -7.88 1.24 -1.48
C LEU A 24 -7.25 2.31 -2.40
N ALA A 25 -5.99 2.69 -2.18
CA ALA A 25 -5.22 3.58 -3.03
C ALA A 25 -4.18 2.77 -3.82
N GLN A 26 -4.48 2.52 -5.11
CA GLN A 26 -3.66 1.85 -6.14
C GLN A 26 -3.84 0.32 -6.27
N PRO A 27 -4.64 -0.17 -7.25
CA PRO A 27 -4.74 -1.59 -7.61
C PRO A 27 -3.47 -2.21 -8.25
N GLU A 28 -2.34 -1.50 -8.30
CA GLU A 28 -1.17 -1.91 -9.11
C GLU A 28 0.08 -2.29 -8.29
N VAL A 29 0.10 -2.11 -6.97
CA VAL A 29 1.37 -2.17 -6.19
C VAL A 29 1.45 -3.30 -5.15
N MET A 30 0.47 -4.21 -5.03
CA MET A 30 0.52 -5.21 -3.96
C MET A 30 0.35 -6.64 -4.44
N ALA A 31 1.49 -7.31 -4.62
CA ALA A 31 1.89 -8.65 -4.14
C ALA A 31 0.87 -9.81 -3.97
N GLN A 32 -0.40 -9.72 -4.36
CA GLN A 32 -1.40 -10.78 -4.16
C GLN A 32 -2.42 -10.94 -5.29
N THR A 33 -2.19 -10.35 -6.46
CA THR A 33 -2.81 -10.88 -7.68
C THR A 33 -1.75 -11.62 -8.46
N THR A 34 -2.07 -12.86 -8.83
CA THR A 34 -1.38 -13.62 -9.87
C THR A 34 -0.87 -12.63 -10.93
N TYR A 35 0.45 -12.53 -11.12
CA TYR A 35 1.09 -11.68 -12.12
C TYR A 35 0.62 -12.11 -13.52
N LYS A 36 -0.61 -11.76 -13.89
CA LYS A 36 -1.08 -11.78 -15.26
C LYS A 36 -0.56 -10.49 -15.84
N ASN A 37 0.61 -10.57 -16.49
CA ASN A 37 1.10 -9.48 -17.32
C ASN A 37 -0.05 -9.07 -18.27
N PRO A 38 -0.62 -7.86 -18.13
CA PRO A 38 -1.84 -7.44 -18.83
C PRO A 38 -1.66 -7.34 -20.35
N LEU A 39 -0.43 -7.44 -20.85
CA LEU A 39 -0.11 -7.48 -22.28
C LEU A 39 -0.23 -8.90 -22.87
N ILE A 40 -0.34 -9.93 -22.04
CA ILE A 40 -0.51 -11.31 -22.48
C ILE A 40 -1.98 -11.57 -22.75
N ARG A 41 -2.32 -11.71 -24.02
CA ARG A 41 -3.67 -12.13 -24.41
C ARG A 41 -3.89 -13.61 -24.07
N PRO A 42 -5.01 -13.99 -23.42
CA PRO A 42 -5.28 -15.37 -23.00
C PRO A 42 -5.21 -16.41 -24.12
N GLU A 43 -5.53 -16.03 -25.35
CA GLU A 43 -5.49 -16.88 -26.54
C GLU A 43 -4.08 -17.29 -26.97
N ASN A 44 -3.03 -16.61 -26.49
CA ASN A 44 -1.63 -16.91 -26.80
C ASN A 44 -0.93 -17.73 -25.70
N VAL A 45 -1.70 -18.24 -24.73
CA VAL A 45 -1.19 -18.97 -23.57
C VAL A 45 -1.43 -20.46 -23.75
N PHE A 46 -0.34 -21.22 -23.87
CA PHE A 46 -0.40 -22.68 -23.86
C PHE A 46 -0.49 -23.17 -22.41
N ARG A 47 -1.43 -24.06 -22.11
CA ARG A 47 -1.64 -24.58 -20.75
C ARG A 47 -1.26 -26.06 -20.55
N SER A 48 -0.64 -26.64 -21.57
CA SER A 48 -0.25 -28.05 -21.57
C SER A 48 0.96 -28.22 -22.48
N ILE A 49 1.94 -29.00 -22.01
CA ILE A 49 3.12 -29.37 -22.79
C ILE A 49 2.71 -30.14 -24.05
N GLU A 50 1.76 -31.06 -23.94
CA GLU A 50 1.29 -31.87 -25.08
C GLU A 50 0.68 -31.01 -26.20
N GLN A 51 -0.06 -29.96 -25.81
CA GLN A 51 -0.61 -29.01 -26.78
C GLN A 51 0.48 -28.12 -27.38
N ALA A 52 1.38 -27.61 -26.54
CA ALA A 52 2.50 -26.77 -26.96
C ALA A 52 3.43 -27.50 -27.93
N LEU A 53 3.69 -28.79 -27.72
CA LEU A 53 4.56 -29.62 -28.56
C LEU A 53 4.02 -29.85 -29.97
N LYS A 54 2.74 -29.61 -30.23
CA LYS A 54 2.17 -29.68 -31.60
C LYS A 54 2.68 -28.52 -32.47
N THR A 55 2.97 -27.37 -31.87
CA THR A 55 3.37 -26.15 -32.57
C THR A 55 4.43 -25.38 -31.76
N PRO A 56 5.61 -25.97 -31.50
CA PRO A 56 6.60 -25.39 -30.59
C PRO A 56 7.14 -24.03 -31.04
N GLU A 57 7.14 -23.78 -32.36
CA GLU A 57 7.66 -22.55 -32.98
C GLU A 57 6.87 -21.28 -32.62
N ILE A 58 5.60 -21.42 -32.20
CA ILE A 58 4.74 -20.27 -31.86
C ILE A 58 4.53 -20.11 -30.35
N VAL A 59 5.13 -20.97 -29.52
CA VAL A 59 4.94 -20.95 -28.07
C VAL A 59 5.79 -19.85 -27.47
N HIS A 60 5.16 -18.72 -27.16
CA HIS A 60 5.81 -17.60 -26.45
C HIS A 60 5.49 -17.58 -24.95
N HIS A 61 4.37 -18.17 -24.54
CA HIS A 61 3.95 -18.26 -23.15
C HIS A 61 3.38 -19.66 -22.87
N LEU A 62 3.97 -20.32 -21.89
CA LEU A 62 3.57 -21.63 -21.40
C LEU A 62 3.25 -21.53 -19.90
N ASP A 63 1.98 -21.73 -19.57
CA ASP A 63 1.46 -21.72 -18.21
C ASP A 63 1.17 -23.16 -17.78
N LEU A 64 2.04 -23.70 -16.92
CA LEU A 64 1.90 -25.02 -16.31
C LEU A 64 1.62 -24.91 -14.82
N SER A 65 1.06 -23.79 -14.38
CA SER A 65 0.75 -23.56 -12.98
C SER A 65 -0.38 -24.48 -12.48
N GLN A 66 -0.33 -24.86 -11.19
CA GLN A 66 -1.38 -25.63 -10.51
C GLN A 66 -1.66 -27.01 -11.14
N GLN A 67 -0.63 -27.70 -11.62
CA GLN A 67 -0.75 -28.99 -12.30
C GLN A 67 -0.22 -30.17 -11.50
N ASN A 68 0.17 -29.96 -10.23
CA ASN A 68 0.80 -30.96 -9.36
C ASN A 68 2.05 -31.61 -9.98
N LEU A 69 2.79 -30.87 -10.81
CA LEU A 69 4.00 -31.37 -11.45
C LEU A 69 5.10 -31.63 -10.42
N THR A 70 5.65 -32.83 -10.43
CA THR A 70 6.83 -33.19 -9.61
C THR A 70 8.14 -32.98 -10.36
N HIS A 71 8.09 -32.98 -11.69
CA HIS A 71 9.21 -32.76 -12.60
C HIS A 71 8.69 -32.14 -13.89
N LEU A 72 9.58 -31.48 -14.63
CA LEU A 72 9.31 -31.07 -16.00
C LEU A 72 9.99 -32.04 -16.98
N PRO A 73 9.34 -32.36 -18.10
CA PRO A 73 9.91 -33.23 -19.12
C PRO A 73 11.02 -32.50 -19.90
N ALA A 74 11.99 -33.26 -20.42
CA ALA A 74 13.14 -32.74 -21.17
C ALA A 74 12.72 -31.99 -22.46
N GLU A 75 11.56 -32.36 -23.01
CA GLU A 75 10.94 -31.75 -24.17
C GLU A 75 10.64 -30.25 -24.02
N ILE A 76 10.67 -29.71 -22.78
CA ILE A 76 10.60 -28.26 -22.53
C ILE A 76 11.64 -27.48 -23.36
N GLY A 77 12.83 -28.06 -23.59
CA GLY A 77 13.89 -27.42 -24.37
C GLY A 77 13.54 -27.14 -25.83
N ARG A 78 12.46 -27.73 -26.36
CA ARG A 78 12.01 -27.53 -27.75
C ARG A 78 11.35 -26.17 -28.00
N PHE A 79 10.98 -25.43 -26.96
CA PHE A 79 10.27 -24.15 -27.10
C PHE A 79 11.24 -22.97 -27.23
N ALA A 80 12.00 -22.92 -28.33
CA ALA A 80 13.08 -21.94 -28.55
C ALA A 80 12.62 -20.46 -28.49
N HIS A 81 11.33 -20.20 -28.73
CA HIS A 81 10.73 -18.87 -28.71
C HIS A 81 9.96 -18.55 -27.42
N LEU A 82 10.01 -19.44 -26.42
CA LEU A 82 9.34 -19.26 -25.14
C LEU A 82 9.95 -18.08 -24.39
N ARG A 83 9.11 -17.12 -24.00
CA ARG A 83 9.51 -15.94 -23.23
C ARG A 83 9.07 -16.01 -21.79
N ILE A 84 7.94 -16.66 -21.53
CA ILE A 84 7.32 -16.72 -20.20
C ILE A 84 6.98 -18.17 -19.89
N LEU A 85 7.53 -18.67 -18.79
CA LEU A 85 7.27 -19.99 -18.27
C LEU A 85 6.70 -19.88 -16.86
N ASP A 86 5.41 -20.19 -16.70
CA ASP A 86 4.77 -20.23 -15.39
C ASP A 86 4.71 -21.66 -14.86
N LEU A 87 5.33 -21.89 -13.71
CA LEU A 87 5.40 -23.17 -12.99
C LEU A 87 4.86 -23.02 -11.56
N HIS A 88 4.13 -21.94 -11.29
CA HIS A 88 3.56 -21.64 -9.99
C HIS A 88 2.72 -22.78 -9.43
N SER A 89 2.81 -23.01 -8.12
CA SER A 89 1.95 -23.96 -7.39
C SER A 89 2.04 -25.38 -7.98
N ASN A 90 3.25 -25.93 -7.91
CA ASN A 90 3.54 -27.31 -8.28
C ASN A 90 4.35 -27.98 -7.14
N GLN A 91 4.90 -29.16 -7.40
CA GLN A 91 5.69 -29.94 -6.46
C GLN A 91 7.09 -30.20 -7.01
N LEU A 92 7.62 -29.27 -7.80
CA LEU A 92 8.91 -29.42 -8.46
C LEU A 92 10.03 -29.50 -7.42
N SER A 93 10.85 -30.53 -7.50
CA SER A 93 12.09 -30.61 -6.74
C SER A 93 13.30 -30.07 -7.51
N GLN A 94 13.27 -30.13 -8.84
CA GLN A 94 14.37 -29.72 -9.73
C GLN A 94 13.84 -29.24 -11.08
N LEU A 95 14.68 -28.49 -11.81
CA LEU A 95 14.47 -28.18 -13.22
C LEU A 95 15.32 -29.14 -14.09
N PRO A 96 14.83 -29.55 -15.28
CA PRO A 96 15.61 -30.36 -16.22
C PRO A 96 16.76 -29.55 -16.81
N ASN A 97 17.84 -30.22 -17.22
CA ASN A 97 19.01 -29.56 -17.82
C ASN A 97 18.66 -28.84 -19.12
N GLU A 98 17.67 -29.34 -19.85
CA GLU A 98 17.17 -28.80 -21.12
C GLU A 98 16.54 -27.41 -20.97
N ILE A 99 16.27 -26.94 -19.74
CA ILE A 99 15.79 -25.58 -19.49
C ILE A 99 16.75 -24.53 -20.08
N VAL A 100 18.05 -24.82 -20.16
CA VAL A 100 19.08 -23.92 -20.72
C VAL A 100 18.92 -23.69 -22.23
N GLN A 101 18.12 -24.51 -22.92
CA GLN A 101 17.84 -24.35 -24.36
C GLN A 101 16.82 -23.24 -24.64
N LEU A 102 16.13 -22.73 -23.61
CA LEU A 102 15.13 -21.68 -23.72
C LEU A 102 15.78 -20.30 -23.88
N SER A 103 16.52 -20.08 -24.97
CA SER A 103 17.35 -18.87 -25.16
C SER A 103 16.57 -17.56 -25.20
N ALA A 104 15.26 -17.60 -25.48
CA ALA A 104 14.37 -16.45 -25.51
C ALA A 104 13.66 -16.18 -24.17
N LEU A 105 13.92 -16.99 -23.13
CA LEU A 105 13.18 -16.92 -21.87
C LEU A 105 13.53 -15.64 -21.11
N GLU A 106 12.50 -14.85 -20.81
CA GLU A 106 12.60 -13.58 -20.12
C GLU A 106 12.05 -13.66 -18.68
N GLU A 107 11.11 -14.56 -18.44
CA GLU A 107 10.40 -14.70 -17.17
C GLU A 107 10.19 -16.16 -16.82
N VAL A 108 10.51 -16.50 -15.57
CA VAL A 108 10.16 -17.80 -14.98
C VAL A 108 9.52 -17.59 -13.61
N ASN A 109 8.33 -18.16 -13.44
CA ASN A 109 7.66 -18.21 -12.15
C ASN A 109 7.80 -19.62 -11.54
N LEU A 110 8.58 -19.72 -10.47
CA LEU A 110 8.83 -20.96 -9.71
C LEU A 110 8.19 -20.91 -8.32
N SER A 111 7.31 -19.94 -8.07
CA SER A 111 6.70 -19.76 -6.75
C SER A 111 5.85 -20.95 -6.34
N PHE A 112 5.69 -21.18 -5.04
CA PHE A 112 4.92 -22.31 -4.50
C PHE A 112 5.39 -23.69 -5.01
N ASN A 113 6.71 -23.93 -4.96
CA ASN A 113 7.37 -25.22 -5.15
C ASN A 113 8.29 -25.51 -3.94
N PRO A 114 7.73 -25.82 -2.75
CA PRO A 114 8.48 -25.83 -1.49
C PRO A 114 9.61 -26.88 -1.40
N GLY A 115 9.65 -27.85 -2.33
CA GLY A 115 10.71 -28.86 -2.43
C GLY A 115 11.82 -28.53 -3.43
N LEU A 116 11.74 -27.37 -4.09
CA LEU A 116 12.67 -26.99 -5.16
C LEU A 116 14.09 -26.77 -4.63
N ASP A 117 15.05 -27.48 -5.22
CA ASP A 117 16.47 -27.17 -5.07
C ASP A 117 16.80 -25.89 -5.85
N VAL A 118 16.62 -24.75 -5.18
CA VAL A 118 16.88 -23.42 -5.75
C VAL A 118 18.35 -23.24 -6.12
N ARG A 119 19.29 -23.90 -5.45
CA ARG A 119 20.71 -23.80 -5.81
C ARG A 119 20.94 -24.36 -7.21
N SER A 120 20.42 -25.56 -7.47
CA SER A 120 20.52 -26.21 -8.78
C SER A 120 19.71 -25.46 -9.85
N ALA A 121 18.51 -24.98 -9.51
CA ALA A 121 17.70 -24.18 -10.42
C ALA A 121 18.42 -22.88 -10.85
N LEU A 122 18.96 -22.10 -9.90
CA LEU A 122 19.69 -20.87 -10.20
C LEU A 122 20.94 -21.12 -11.07
N ALA A 123 21.63 -22.25 -10.88
CA ALA A 123 22.79 -22.62 -11.70
C ALA A 123 22.42 -22.88 -13.17
N LEU A 124 21.24 -23.44 -13.43
CA LEU A 124 20.71 -23.62 -14.78
C LEU A 124 20.20 -22.29 -15.37
N LEU A 125 19.38 -21.56 -14.60
CA LEU A 125 18.78 -20.29 -15.04
C LEU A 125 19.83 -19.20 -15.34
N ALA A 126 20.97 -19.21 -14.65
CA ALA A 126 22.07 -18.28 -14.93
C ALA A 126 22.70 -18.45 -16.32
N GLN A 127 22.42 -19.56 -17.02
CA GLN A 127 22.89 -19.79 -18.39
C GLN A 127 21.96 -19.16 -19.43
N LEU A 128 20.79 -18.65 -19.03
CA LEU A 128 19.82 -18.03 -19.91
C LEU A 128 20.17 -16.55 -20.14
N PRO A 129 20.51 -16.15 -21.38
CA PRO A 129 21.02 -14.80 -21.65
C PRO A 129 19.95 -13.70 -21.55
N GLY A 130 18.67 -14.07 -21.63
CA GLY A 130 17.54 -13.14 -21.66
C GLY A 130 16.74 -13.06 -20.37
N LEU A 131 17.08 -13.81 -19.32
CA LEU A 131 16.25 -13.93 -18.12
C LEU A 131 16.25 -12.62 -17.32
N LYS A 132 15.08 -12.00 -17.20
CA LYS A 132 14.86 -10.69 -16.57
C LYS A 132 14.02 -10.76 -15.30
N ARG A 133 13.09 -11.71 -15.22
CA ARG A 133 12.15 -11.81 -14.10
C ARG A 133 12.16 -13.21 -13.52
N LEU A 134 12.35 -13.30 -12.22
CA LEU A 134 12.40 -14.56 -11.49
C LEU A 134 11.53 -14.47 -10.26
N PHE A 135 10.52 -15.34 -10.18
CA PHE A 135 9.65 -15.47 -9.01
C PHE A 135 9.98 -16.75 -8.26
N LEU A 136 10.30 -16.60 -6.97
CA LEU A 136 10.66 -17.67 -6.04
C LEU A 136 9.87 -17.55 -4.73
N SER A 137 8.73 -16.89 -4.76
CA SER A 137 7.89 -16.69 -3.58
C SER A 137 7.28 -17.99 -3.05
N ASN A 138 7.07 -18.11 -1.74
CA ASN A 138 6.47 -19.28 -1.10
C ASN A 138 7.21 -20.61 -1.38
N ASN A 139 8.55 -20.60 -1.32
CA ASN A 139 9.39 -21.79 -1.54
C ASN A 139 10.07 -22.31 -0.27
N ASN A 140 9.65 -21.85 0.91
CA ASN A 140 10.23 -22.22 2.22
C ASN A 140 11.75 -21.98 2.35
N LEU A 141 12.32 -21.08 1.54
CA LEU A 141 13.77 -20.87 1.49
C LEU A 141 14.30 -20.33 2.82
N GLN A 142 15.24 -21.06 3.44
CA GLN A 142 15.95 -20.59 4.65
C GLN A 142 17.11 -19.65 4.30
N SER A 143 17.71 -19.84 3.12
CA SER A 143 18.76 -19.00 2.58
C SER A 143 18.65 -18.88 1.07
N LEU A 144 19.12 -17.76 0.54
CA LEU A 144 19.26 -17.54 -0.90
C LEU A 144 20.69 -17.93 -1.32
N PRO A 145 20.87 -18.92 -2.22
CA PRO A 145 22.21 -19.35 -2.63
C PRO A 145 23.00 -18.24 -3.35
N PRO A 146 24.33 -18.16 -3.17
CA PRO A 146 25.18 -17.13 -3.82
C PRO A 146 25.16 -17.18 -5.36
N GLN A 147 24.70 -18.29 -5.95
CA GLN A 147 24.43 -18.43 -7.39
C GLN A 147 23.46 -17.37 -7.92
N ILE A 148 22.63 -16.75 -7.06
CA ILE A 148 21.77 -15.63 -7.45
C ILE A 148 22.55 -14.52 -8.15
N GLY A 149 23.78 -14.25 -7.72
CA GLY A 149 24.62 -13.21 -8.31
C GLY A 149 25.13 -13.51 -9.73
N ASN A 150 24.84 -14.69 -10.28
CA ASN A 150 25.17 -15.05 -11.66
C ASN A 150 24.08 -14.61 -12.66
N LEU A 151 22.87 -14.28 -12.20
CA LEU A 151 21.75 -13.85 -13.05
C LEU A 151 21.86 -12.36 -13.39
N GLN A 152 22.95 -11.95 -14.04
CA GLN A 152 23.33 -10.53 -14.16
C GLN A 152 22.35 -9.67 -14.97
N GLN A 153 21.49 -10.28 -15.80
CA GLN A 153 20.46 -9.58 -16.58
C GLN A 153 19.14 -9.39 -15.82
N LEU A 154 19.04 -9.88 -14.58
CA LEU A 154 17.82 -9.86 -13.81
C LEU A 154 17.40 -8.42 -13.49
N GLU A 155 16.14 -8.09 -13.81
CA GLU A 155 15.51 -6.80 -13.58
C GLU A 155 14.50 -6.85 -12.43
N SER A 156 13.86 -8.00 -12.17
CA SER A 156 12.91 -8.18 -11.07
C SER A 156 13.12 -9.53 -10.38
N LEU A 157 13.17 -9.51 -9.05
CA LEU A 157 13.34 -10.69 -8.20
C LEU A 157 12.28 -10.68 -7.10
N ASP A 158 11.43 -11.71 -7.10
CA ASP A 158 10.42 -11.95 -6.07
C ASP A 158 10.82 -13.10 -5.15
N LEU A 159 11.00 -12.79 -3.87
CA LEU A 159 11.30 -13.70 -2.78
C LEU A 159 10.25 -13.61 -1.65
N TYR A 160 9.07 -13.06 -1.94
CA TYR A 160 7.96 -12.91 -1.01
C TYR A 160 7.63 -14.22 -0.29
N THR A 161 7.37 -14.14 1.01
CA THR A 161 6.96 -15.28 1.85
C THR A 161 7.92 -16.45 1.74
N ASN A 162 9.10 -16.28 2.32
CA ASN A 162 10.08 -17.35 2.54
C ASN A 162 10.54 -17.30 3.99
N ASN A 163 11.57 -18.09 4.34
CA ASN A 163 12.15 -18.12 5.69
C ASN A 163 13.56 -17.51 5.69
N LEU A 164 13.83 -16.54 4.81
CA LEU A 164 15.18 -15.99 4.64
C LEU A 164 15.59 -15.22 5.90
N MET A 165 16.69 -15.63 6.51
CA MET A 165 17.27 -14.93 7.67
C MET A 165 18.34 -13.91 7.27
N ALA A 166 18.97 -14.11 6.11
CA ALA A 166 19.99 -13.22 5.54
C ALA A 166 20.01 -13.34 4.01
N LEU A 167 20.61 -12.35 3.36
CA LEU A 167 20.88 -12.35 1.93
C LEU A 167 22.39 -12.52 1.66
N PRO A 168 22.79 -13.23 0.59
CA PRO A 168 24.19 -13.37 0.22
C PRO A 168 24.75 -12.06 -0.33
N ALA A 169 26.04 -11.80 -0.10
CA ALA A 169 26.75 -10.63 -0.64
C ALA A 169 26.70 -10.57 -2.18
N GLU A 170 26.63 -11.74 -2.83
CA GLU A 170 26.53 -11.89 -4.27
C GLU A 170 25.26 -11.25 -4.86
N LEU A 171 24.23 -10.97 -4.07
CA LEU A 171 23.06 -10.23 -4.52
C LEU A 171 23.46 -8.87 -5.12
N GLY A 172 24.50 -8.21 -4.56
CA GLY A 172 25.00 -6.93 -5.08
C GLY A 172 25.63 -7.00 -6.48
N LYS A 173 25.75 -8.19 -7.10
CA LYS A 173 26.17 -8.33 -8.51
C LYS A 173 25.03 -8.04 -9.50
N LEU A 174 23.78 -7.99 -9.03
CA LEU A 174 22.60 -7.75 -9.87
C LEU A 174 22.41 -6.27 -10.19
N VAL A 175 23.36 -5.67 -10.88
CA VAL A 175 23.40 -4.22 -11.14
C VAL A 175 22.23 -3.70 -12.00
N HIS A 176 21.56 -4.59 -12.74
CA HIS A 176 20.37 -4.29 -13.55
C HIS A 176 19.04 -4.49 -12.79
N LEU A 177 19.07 -4.97 -11.54
CA LEU A 177 17.89 -5.20 -10.75
C LEU A 177 17.18 -3.88 -10.44
N LYS A 178 15.90 -3.79 -10.80
CA LYS A 178 15.02 -2.64 -10.60
C LYS A 178 14.04 -2.89 -9.46
N GLU A 179 13.61 -4.13 -9.27
CA GLU A 179 12.60 -4.52 -8.30
C GLU A 179 13.11 -5.67 -7.44
N LEU A 180 13.06 -5.51 -6.13
CA LEU A 180 13.42 -6.53 -5.16
C LEU A 180 12.33 -6.64 -4.09
N TYR A 181 11.63 -7.77 -4.10
CA TYR A 181 10.54 -8.08 -3.19
C TYR A 181 11.01 -9.13 -2.17
N LEU A 182 11.04 -8.75 -0.90
CA LEU A 182 11.56 -9.55 0.22
C LEU A 182 10.56 -9.64 1.37
N GLN A 183 9.29 -9.32 1.12
CA GLN A 183 8.29 -9.22 2.16
C GLN A 183 8.03 -10.58 2.82
N ALA A 184 7.61 -10.56 4.08
CA ALA A 184 7.31 -11.78 4.85
C ALA A 184 8.47 -12.78 4.86
N ASN A 185 9.64 -12.30 5.28
CA ASN A 185 10.82 -13.12 5.57
C ASN A 185 11.24 -12.91 7.04
N GLN A 186 12.44 -13.37 7.41
CA GLN A 186 12.98 -13.27 8.77
C GLN A 186 14.29 -12.46 8.77
N LEU A 187 14.44 -11.52 7.85
CA LEU A 187 15.67 -10.75 7.69
C LEU A 187 15.89 -9.84 8.89
N ALA A 188 17.04 -10.00 9.57
CA ALA A 188 17.43 -9.13 10.68
C ALA A 188 18.24 -7.90 10.22
N PHE A 189 18.89 -8.00 9.05
CA PHE A 189 19.72 -6.96 8.43
C PHE A 189 19.79 -7.20 6.91
N LEU A 190 20.24 -6.18 6.18
CA LEU A 190 20.65 -6.30 4.78
C LEU A 190 22.18 -6.31 4.67
N PRO A 191 22.79 -7.12 3.78
CA PRO A 191 24.22 -7.03 3.52
C PRO A 191 24.55 -5.66 2.90
N ALA A 192 25.75 -5.15 3.19
CA ALA A 192 26.21 -3.85 2.66
C ALA A 192 26.22 -3.82 1.12
N GLU A 193 26.33 -4.98 0.47
CA GLU A 193 26.29 -5.15 -0.97
C GLU A 193 24.94 -4.81 -1.61
N VAL A 194 23.84 -4.73 -0.86
CA VAL A 194 22.56 -4.23 -1.40
C VAL A 194 22.72 -2.85 -2.01
N SER A 195 23.63 -2.01 -1.48
CA SER A 195 23.91 -0.68 -2.02
C SER A 195 24.47 -0.68 -3.45
N LYS A 196 24.96 -1.82 -3.94
CA LYS A 196 25.52 -1.99 -5.30
C LYS A 196 24.44 -2.20 -6.37
N LEU A 197 23.17 -2.37 -5.98
CA LEU A 197 22.04 -2.50 -6.89
C LEU A 197 21.70 -1.15 -7.55
N ALA A 198 22.58 -0.69 -8.44
CA ALA A 198 22.57 0.68 -8.96
C ALA A 198 21.28 1.05 -9.71
N SER A 199 20.58 0.06 -10.28
CA SER A 199 19.32 0.25 -11.01
C SER A 199 18.07 0.15 -10.14
N LEU A 200 18.20 -0.14 -8.84
CA LEU A 200 17.06 -0.47 -7.98
C LEU A 200 16.12 0.72 -7.83
N GLN A 201 14.84 0.48 -8.07
CA GLN A 201 13.74 1.45 -8.00
C GLN A 201 12.75 1.11 -6.90
N ILE A 202 12.53 -0.18 -6.65
CA ILE A 202 11.62 -0.68 -5.61
C ILE A 202 12.38 -1.66 -4.72
N LEU A 203 12.37 -1.38 -3.43
CA LEU A 203 12.85 -2.29 -2.38
C LEU A 203 11.73 -2.47 -1.36
N ASP A 204 11.18 -3.69 -1.31
CA ASP A 204 10.11 -4.01 -0.37
C ASP A 204 10.58 -5.02 0.68
N LEU A 205 10.60 -4.57 1.93
CA LEU A 205 11.06 -5.28 3.12
C LEU A 205 9.94 -5.43 4.15
N PHE A 206 8.69 -5.26 3.75
CA PHE A 206 7.53 -5.38 4.63
C PHE A 206 7.55 -6.70 5.42
N PHE A 207 7.21 -6.63 6.70
CA PHE A 207 7.08 -7.81 7.57
C PHE A 207 8.37 -8.65 7.60
N ASN A 208 9.43 -8.04 8.13
CA ASN A 208 10.72 -8.67 8.40
C ASN A 208 11.13 -8.39 9.87
N GLN A 209 12.39 -8.66 10.21
CA GLN A 209 12.93 -8.46 11.55
C GLN A 209 14.05 -7.40 11.57
N ILE A 210 14.04 -6.48 10.60
CA ILE A 210 15.15 -5.56 10.35
C ILE A 210 15.26 -4.56 11.51
N ARG A 211 16.46 -4.45 12.07
CA ARG A 211 16.77 -3.50 13.15
C ARG A 211 17.56 -2.30 12.67
N GLU A 212 18.38 -2.49 11.65
CA GLU A 212 19.24 -1.48 11.05
C GLU A 212 19.34 -1.69 9.55
N LEU A 213 19.51 -0.58 8.83
CA LEU A 213 19.82 -0.57 7.40
C LEU A 213 21.30 -0.19 7.24
N PRO A 214 21.97 -0.66 6.19
CA PRO A 214 23.40 -0.39 6.01
C PRO A 214 23.65 1.10 5.69
N GLU A 215 24.74 1.66 6.22
CA GLU A 215 25.06 3.10 6.08
C GLU A 215 25.17 3.57 4.62
N ASN A 216 25.58 2.67 3.72
CA ASN A 216 25.72 2.93 2.30
C ASN A 216 24.42 2.81 1.50
N LEU A 217 23.25 2.60 2.14
CA LEU A 217 21.95 2.51 1.45
C LEU A 217 21.69 3.71 0.53
N GLY A 218 22.21 4.89 0.89
CA GLY A 218 22.16 6.11 0.08
C GLY A 218 22.77 6.01 -1.33
N GLN A 219 23.51 4.94 -1.65
CA GLN A 219 24.06 4.69 -2.98
C GLN A 219 23.00 4.22 -3.99
N LEU A 220 21.81 3.83 -3.53
CA LEU A 220 20.67 3.43 -4.39
C LEU A 220 20.01 4.66 -5.05
N LYS A 221 20.74 5.30 -5.97
CA LYS A 221 20.34 6.59 -6.56
C LYS A 221 19.06 6.53 -7.38
N ASN A 222 18.61 5.36 -7.83
CA ASN A 222 17.37 5.19 -8.58
C ASN A 222 16.17 4.78 -7.72
N LEU A 223 16.35 4.59 -6.40
CA LEU A 223 15.30 4.10 -5.52
C LEU A 223 14.16 5.12 -5.43
N ARG A 224 12.95 4.67 -5.72
CA ARG A 224 11.71 5.46 -5.71
C ARG A 224 10.77 5.04 -4.60
N ILE A 225 10.72 3.73 -4.31
CA ILE A 225 9.83 3.16 -3.31
C ILE A 225 10.68 2.33 -2.35
N LEU A 226 10.59 2.66 -1.06
CA LEU A 226 11.19 1.88 0.02
C LEU A 226 10.10 1.54 1.04
N ASN A 227 9.80 0.25 1.16
CA ASN A 227 8.82 -0.23 2.12
C ASN A 227 9.53 -0.93 3.28
N LEU A 228 9.41 -0.36 4.48
CA LEU A 228 9.99 -0.84 5.74
C LEU A 228 8.91 -1.13 6.79
N ASN A 229 7.64 -1.21 6.37
CA ASN A 229 6.53 -1.50 7.27
C ASN A 229 6.76 -2.79 8.07
N GLN A 230 6.29 -2.83 9.31
CA GLN A 230 6.39 -4.00 10.20
C GLN A 230 7.82 -4.54 10.30
N ASN A 231 8.72 -3.71 10.83
CA ASN A 231 10.08 -4.08 11.19
C ASN A 231 10.38 -3.60 12.63
N PHE A 232 11.65 -3.69 13.06
CA PHE A 232 12.10 -3.28 14.39
C PHE A 232 13.17 -2.20 14.30
N LEU A 233 13.03 -1.26 13.37
CA LEU A 233 13.99 -0.17 13.17
C LEU A 233 14.02 0.74 14.40
N ASN A 234 15.23 1.01 14.90
CA ASN A 234 15.44 2.04 15.93
C ASN A 234 15.89 3.38 15.34
N GLN A 235 16.55 3.37 14.17
CA GLN A 235 17.02 4.55 13.45
C GLN A 235 17.11 4.25 11.95
N LEU A 236 17.10 5.30 11.12
CA LEU A 236 17.54 5.22 9.73
C LEU A 236 19.02 5.65 9.63
N PRO A 237 19.82 5.03 8.75
CA PRO A 237 21.21 5.41 8.53
C PRO A 237 21.29 6.82 7.94
N LEU A 238 22.40 7.53 8.18
CA LEU A 238 22.60 8.89 7.66
C LEU A 238 22.55 8.92 6.12
N GLY A 239 22.98 7.83 5.48
CA GLY A 239 22.90 7.66 4.04
C GLY A 239 21.49 7.76 3.44
N ILE A 240 20.42 7.60 4.23
CA ILE A 240 19.03 7.69 3.73
C ILE A 240 18.76 9.04 3.06
N ALA A 241 19.34 10.13 3.59
CA ALA A 241 19.18 11.49 3.08
C ALA A 241 19.76 11.68 1.67
N GLN A 242 20.52 10.71 1.15
CA GLN A 242 21.12 10.77 -0.19
C GLN A 242 20.28 10.08 -1.28
N LEU A 243 19.10 9.54 -0.93
CA LEU A 243 18.17 8.90 -1.85
C LEU A 243 17.36 9.94 -2.63
N ASN A 244 18.04 10.68 -3.52
CA ASN A 244 17.49 11.86 -4.20
C ASN A 244 16.24 11.59 -5.07
N ASN A 245 15.97 10.34 -5.43
CA ASN A 245 14.82 9.93 -6.22
C ASN A 245 13.72 9.23 -5.40
N LEU A 246 13.88 9.11 -4.08
CA LEU A 246 12.88 8.46 -3.23
C LEU A 246 11.59 9.29 -3.22
N GLN A 247 10.48 8.64 -3.57
CA GLN A 247 9.16 9.26 -3.69
C GLN A 247 8.21 8.79 -2.60
N SER A 248 8.27 7.50 -2.26
CA SER A 248 7.40 6.88 -1.27
C SER A 248 8.21 6.11 -0.24
N LEU A 249 7.95 6.40 1.04
CA LEU A 249 8.55 5.73 2.17
C LEU A 249 7.46 5.23 3.13
N TYR A 250 7.53 3.94 3.46
CA TYR A 250 6.58 3.29 4.37
C TYR A 250 7.30 2.83 5.63
N LEU A 251 6.87 3.33 6.79
CA LEU A 251 7.46 3.11 8.12
C LEU A 251 6.41 2.74 9.17
N GLU A 252 5.27 2.18 8.76
CA GLU A 252 4.23 1.69 9.65
C GLU A 252 4.76 0.57 10.55
N MET A 253 4.26 0.50 11.78
CA MET A 253 4.61 -0.55 12.75
C MET A 253 6.13 -0.72 12.98
N ASN A 254 6.84 0.39 13.21
CA ASN A 254 8.21 0.48 13.71
C ASN A 254 8.25 1.23 15.07
N PRO A 255 7.71 0.64 16.16
CA PRO A 255 7.36 1.37 17.38
C PRO A 255 8.54 1.93 18.19
N ILE A 256 9.78 1.48 17.90
CA ILE A 256 11.00 1.93 18.60
C ILE A 256 11.83 2.93 17.79
N LEU A 257 11.35 3.35 16.62
CA LEU A 257 12.05 4.26 15.73
C LEU A 257 12.13 5.67 16.36
N ASP A 258 13.33 6.28 16.35
CA ASP A 258 13.47 7.70 16.67
C ASP A 258 12.91 8.55 15.54
N TYR A 259 11.63 8.94 15.66
CA TYR A 259 10.94 9.74 14.65
C TYR A 259 11.49 11.18 14.52
N ALA A 260 12.07 11.76 15.58
CA ALA A 260 12.62 13.11 15.49
C ALA A 260 13.90 13.10 14.64
N ALA A 261 14.81 12.16 14.91
CA ALA A 261 16.00 11.96 14.09
C ALA A 261 15.64 11.53 12.66
N THR A 262 14.66 10.64 12.52
CA THR A 262 14.17 10.16 11.21
C THR A 262 13.63 11.30 10.36
N LEU A 263 12.69 12.10 10.88
CA LEU A 263 12.08 13.20 10.12
C LEU A 263 13.11 14.25 9.69
N ARG A 264 14.13 14.52 10.52
CA ARG A 264 15.25 15.42 10.16
C ARG A 264 16.07 14.92 8.97
N LEU A 265 16.24 13.61 8.85
CA LEU A 265 16.90 13.02 7.68
C LEU A 265 15.98 13.08 6.45
N LEU A 266 14.70 12.79 6.62
CA LEU A 266 13.72 12.79 5.52
C LEU A 266 13.44 14.19 4.96
N GLY A 267 13.56 15.24 5.78
CA GLY A 267 13.45 16.64 5.34
C GLY A 267 14.47 17.04 4.27
N GLN A 268 15.56 16.29 4.13
CA GLN A 268 16.60 16.51 3.12
C GLN A 268 16.26 15.87 1.76
N LEU A 269 15.21 15.05 1.66
CA LEU A 269 14.85 14.35 0.45
C LEU A 269 14.05 15.25 -0.51
N PRO A 270 14.58 15.55 -1.71
CA PRO A 270 13.96 16.53 -2.61
C PRO A 270 12.73 16.01 -3.36
N GLN A 271 12.51 14.69 -3.37
CA GLN A 271 11.44 14.04 -4.13
C GLN A 271 10.45 13.25 -3.28
N LEU A 272 10.60 13.25 -1.94
CA LEU A 272 9.71 12.51 -1.05
C LEU A 272 8.32 13.16 -1.07
N LYS A 273 7.34 12.42 -1.59
CA LYS A 273 5.95 12.87 -1.77
C LYS A 273 4.99 12.14 -0.85
N VAL A 274 5.27 10.87 -0.55
CA VAL A 274 4.37 10.00 0.22
C VAL A 274 5.12 9.44 1.42
N LEU A 275 4.56 9.65 2.61
CA LEU A 275 5.11 9.14 3.86
C LEU A 275 4.01 8.45 4.69
N HIS A 276 4.21 7.17 4.97
CA HIS A 276 3.34 6.39 5.84
C HIS A 276 3.99 6.17 7.21
N LEU A 277 3.39 6.74 8.24
CA LEU A 277 3.79 6.62 9.65
C LEU A 277 2.64 6.04 10.51
N SER A 278 1.69 5.35 9.91
CA SER A 278 0.52 4.80 10.61
C SER A 278 0.92 3.64 11.55
N ASN A 279 0.13 3.39 12.58
CA ASN A 279 0.31 2.26 13.49
C ASN A 279 1.70 2.20 14.17
N ASN A 280 2.17 3.35 14.67
CA ASN A 280 3.48 3.51 15.29
C ASN A 280 3.43 3.91 16.77
N THR A 281 2.24 3.86 17.38
CA THR A 281 2.01 4.22 18.80
C THR A 281 2.50 5.65 19.15
N LEU A 282 2.54 6.55 18.15
CA LEU A 282 3.04 7.90 18.32
C LEU A 282 2.10 8.71 19.22
N ARG A 283 2.59 9.16 20.38
CA ARG A 283 1.85 10.10 21.25
C ARG A 283 1.98 11.56 20.83
N LYS A 284 3.12 11.89 20.24
CA LYS A 284 3.42 13.21 19.68
C LYS A 284 4.13 13.03 18.35
N LEU A 285 3.79 13.89 17.40
CA LEU A 285 4.54 14.01 16.15
C LEU A 285 5.65 15.07 16.34
N PRO A 286 6.93 14.75 16.07
CA PRO A 286 8.02 15.72 16.20
C PRO A 286 7.86 16.92 15.26
N LYS A 287 8.36 18.09 15.69
CA LYS A 287 8.29 19.34 14.91
C LYS A 287 9.04 19.27 13.58
N GLU A 288 10.03 18.38 13.49
CA GLU A 288 10.79 18.08 12.27
C GLU A 288 9.89 17.65 11.11
N ILE A 289 8.63 17.28 11.35
CA ILE A 289 7.65 17.07 10.28
C ILE A 289 7.55 18.27 9.33
N GLY A 290 7.73 19.50 9.83
CA GLY A 290 7.70 20.72 9.03
C GLY A 290 8.84 20.82 8.01
N GLU A 291 9.91 20.04 8.16
CA GLU A 291 11.05 20.05 7.25
C GLU A 291 10.77 19.34 5.91
N LEU A 292 9.69 18.56 5.82
CA LEU A 292 9.33 17.74 4.65
C LEU A 292 8.60 18.56 3.57
N ASN A 293 9.25 19.62 3.08
CA ASN A 293 8.66 20.66 2.23
C ASN A 293 8.03 20.19 0.89
N HIS A 294 8.37 18.99 0.41
CA HIS A 294 7.87 18.41 -0.83
C HIS A 294 6.73 17.40 -0.63
N LEU A 295 6.38 17.09 0.62
CA LEU A 295 5.42 16.06 0.97
C LEU A 295 4.02 16.43 0.47
N GLN A 296 3.35 15.45 -0.14
CA GLN A 296 2.01 15.57 -0.71
C GLN A 296 1.00 14.69 0.02
N GLU A 297 1.44 13.57 0.57
CA GLU A 297 0.59 12.62 1.29
C GLU A 297 1.26 12.19 2.58
N LEU A 298 0.52 12.35 3.69
CA LEU A 298 0.96 11.98 5.03
C LEU A 298 -0.11 11.12 5.70
N TYR A 299 0.26 9.90 6.06
CA TYR A 299 -0.62 8.93 6.73
C TYR A 299 -0.13 8.67 8.15
N LEU A 300 -0.93 9.05 9.13
CA LEU A 300 -0.66 8.99 10.57
C LEU A 300 -1.75 8.21 11.32
N ASP A 301 -2.51 7.38 10.61
CA ASP A 301 -3.63 6.63 11.17
C ASP A 301 -3.17 5.66 12.28
N GLU A 302 -4.09 5.27 13.18
CA GLU A 302 -3.83 4.25 14.21
C GLU A 302 -2.63 4.60 15.12
N ASN A 303 -2.50 5.86 15.53
CA ASN A 303 -1.50 6.30 16.50
C ASN A 303 -2.16 6.74 17.82
N GLU A 304 -1.37 7.29 18.75
CA GLU A 304 -1.84 7.82 20.03
C GLU A 304 -1.77 9.36 20.06
N LEU A 305 -1.85 10.03 18.90
CA LEU A 305 -1.61 11.46 18.80
C LEU A 305 -2.70 12.25 19.52
N ILE A 306 -2.30 13.08 20.47
CA ILE A 306 -3.22 13.99 21.20
C ILE A 306 -3.28 15.37 20.53
N GLU A 307 -2.16 15.78 19.95
CA GLU A 307 -2.00 17.07 19.26
C GLU A 307 -1.04 16.89 18.07
N LEU A 308 -1.11 17.84 17.13
CA LEU A 308 -0.14 17.99 16.06
C LEU A 308 0.75 19.21 16.35
N PRO A 309 2.05 19.17 16.02
CA PRO A 309 2.93 20.33 16.12
C PRO A 309 2.50 21.41 15.13
N ASP A 310 2.69 22.69 15.47
CA ASP A 310 2.36 23.83 14.60
C ASP A 310 3.12 23.75 13.26
N GLU A 311 4.33 23.18 13.28
CA GLU A 311 5.20 22.99 12.12
C GLU A 311 4.59 22.11 11.03
N ILE A 312 3.58 21.27 11.32
CA ILE A 312 2.86 20.53 10.26
C ILE A 312 2.23 21.49 9.23
N CYS A 313 1.90 22.71 9.64
CA CYS A 313 1.35 23.75 8.77
C CYS A 313 2.37 24.30 7.75
N GLN A 314 3.65 23.91 7.85
CA GLN A 314 4.70 24.25 6.88
C GLN A 314 4.64 23.37 5.62
N LEU A 315 3.89 22.26 5.67
CA LEU A 315 3.69 21.33 4.55
C LEU A 315 2.78 21.90 3.46
N SER A 316 3.22 22.98 2.81
CA SER A 316 2.46 23.73 1.81
C SER A 316 2.11 22.96 0.52
N HIS A 317 2.71 21.78 0.31
CA HIS A 317 2.41 20.88 -0.81
C HIS A 317 1.43 19.75 -0.45
N LEU A 318 1.04 19.64 0.81
CA LEU A 318 0.21 18.55 1.32
C LEU A 318 -1.17 18.57 0.67
N ARG A 319 -1.59 17.40 0.17
CA ARG A 319 -2.87 17.16 -0.50
C ARG A 319 -3.72 16.16 0.25
N ILE A 320 -3.09 15.20 0.92
CA ILE A 320 -3.76 14.16 1.70
C ILE A 320 -3.14 14.13 3.09
N LEU A 321 -3.99 14.25 4.11
CA LEU A 321 -3.63 14.09 5.51
C LEU A 321 -4.60 13.10 6.16
N SER A 322 -4.09 11.94 6.53
CA SER A 322 -4.88 10.92 7.22
C SER A 322 -4.44 10.80 8.67
N LEU A 323 -5.39 10.98 9.59
CA LEU A 323 -5.20 11.04 11.04
C LEU A 323 -6.21 10.16 11.77
N SER A 324 -6.80 9.19 11.07
CA SER A 324 -7.85 8.34 11.62
C SER A 324 -7.35 7.59 12.85
N ARG A 325 -8.24 7.30 13.80
CA ARG A 325 -7.94 6.48 14.99
C ARG A 325 -6.75 7.03 15.78
N ASN A 326 -6.85 8.29 16.17
CA ASN A 326 -5.95 8.97 17.10
C ASN A 326 -6.76 9.51 18.30
N GLN A 327 -6.13 10.34 19.15
CA GLN A 327 -6.74 10.97 20.32
C GLN A 327 -6.76 12.49 20.16
N LEU A 328 -6.85 12.99 18.93
CA LEU A 328 -6.74 14.42 18.63
C LEU A 328 -7.90 15.20 19.26
N ARG A 329 -7.56 16.36 19.82
CA ARG A 329 -8.54 17.31 20.36
C ARG A 329 -8.89 18.45 19.41
N GLN A 330 -7.90 18.90 18.64
CA GLN A 330 -8.01 20.03 17.73
C GLN A 330 -6.98 19.91 16.60
N LEU A 331 -7.15 20.70 15.54
CA LEU A 331 -6.10 20.94 14.56
C LEU A 331 -5.18 22.08 15.06
N PRO A 332 -3.95 22.21 14.54
CA PRO A 332 -3.07 23.33 14.89
C PRO A 332 -3.71 24.67 14.50
N PRO A 333 -3.42 25.79 15.20
CA PRO A 333 -4.08 27.08 14.97
C PRO A 333 -3.95 27.65 13.56
N GLN A 334 -2.93 27.24 12.80
CA GLN A 334 -2.65 27.72 11.44
C GLN A 334 -2.96 26.66 10.35
N ALA A 335 -3.87 25.73 10.64
CA ALA A 335 -4.23 24.66 9.72
C ALA A 335 -4.65 25.18 8.32
N GLU A 336 -5.19 26.39 8.23
CA GLU A 336 -5.52 27.08 6.97
C GLU A 336 -4.34 27.24 6.00
N LYS A 337 -3.10 27.19 6.49
CA LYS A 337 -1.89 27.21 5.64
C LYS A 337 -1.75 25.96 4.77
N LEU A 338 -2.41 24.87 5.12
CA LEU A 338 -2.49 23.65 4.31
C LEU A 338 -3.46 23.83 3.12
N ASN A 339 -3.39 24.97 2.42
CA ASN A 339 -4.36 25.40 1.42
C ASN A 339 -4.43 24.53 0.14
N ARG A 340 -3.51 23.58 -0.03
CA ARG A 340 -3.54 22.57 -1.10
C ARG A 340 -4.19 21.25 -0.67
N LEU A 341 -4.58 21.13 0.60
CA LEU A 341 -5.21 19.93 1.13
C LEU A 341 -6.53 19.68 0.39
N ARG A 342 -6.67 18.47 -0.12
CA ARG A 342 -7.85 17.98 -0.83
C ARG A 342 -8.60 16.95 -0.01
N LYS A 343 -7.86 16.13 0.75
CA LYS A 343 -8.44 15.08 1.57
C LYS A 343 -7.91 15.17 2.99
N ILE A 344 -8.84 15.14 3.94
CA ILE A 344 -8.51 15.00 5.35
C ILE A 344 -9.39 13.93 5.98
N ASN A 345 -8.73 12.99 6.66
CA ASN A 345 -9.41 11.95 7.42
C ASN A 345 -9.12 12.16 8.90
N LEU A 346 -10.16 12.52 9.65
CA LEU A 346 -10.16 12.76 11.09
C LEU A 346 -11.00 11.72 11.84
N SER A 347 -11.45 10.67 11.16
CA SER A 347 -12.35 9.68 11.73
C SER A 347 -11.77 9.02 12.98
N TYR A 348 -12.64 8.54 13.87
CA TYR A 348 -12.23 7.86 15.10
C TYR A 348 -11.32 8.68 16.03
N ASN A 349 -11.42 10.01 16.00
CA ASN A 349 -10.83 10.89 17.02
C ASN A 349 -11.92 11.40 17.96
N ALA A 350 -12.24 10.58 18.96
CA ALA A 350 -13.40 10.80 19.83
C ALA A 350 -13.24 11.97 20.83
N GLU A 351 -12.05 12.58 20.91
CA GLU A 351 -11.77 13.78 21.71
C GLU A 351 -11.83 15.09 20.91
N LEU A 352 -12.13 15.04 19.59
CA LEU A 352 -12.14 16.25 18.76
C LEU A 352 -13.24 17.23 19.20
N GLU A 353 -12.81 18.46 19.47
CA GLU A 353 -13.69 19.61 19.67
C GLU A 353 -14.16 20.12 18.30
N MET A 354 -15.18 19.47 17.75
CA MET A 354 -15.60 19.67 16.35
C MET A 354 -15.96 21.12 16.00
N SER A 355 -16.52 21.90 16.94
CA SER A 355 -16.80 23.33 16.72
C SER A 355 -15.54 24.12 16.40
N GLN A 356 -14.43 23.83 17.08
CA GLN A 356 -13.15 24.47 16.82
C GLN A 356 -12.53 23.95 15.53
N VAL A 357 -12.58 22.63 15.30
CA VAL A 357 -12.05 22.00 14.09
C VAL A 357 -12.70 22.59 12.84
N LEU A 358 -14.02 22.73 12.81
CA LEU A 358 -14.72 23.28 11.64
C LEU A 358 -14.39 24.75 11.40
N ALA A 359 -14.20 25.55 12.46
CA ALA A 359 -13.71 26.92 12.33
C ALA A 359 -12.30 26.95 11.69
N GLN A 360 -11.42 26.00 12.05
CA GLN A 360 -10.08 25.87 11.45
C GLN A 360 -10.12 25.37 10.00
N LEU A 361 -11.07 24.48 9.66
CA LEU A 361 -11.25 23.97 8.31
C LEU A 361 -11.78 25.04 7.33
N GLN A 362 -12.37 26.15 7.80
CA GLN A 362 -12.87 27.24 6.94
C GLN A 362 -11.81 27.75 5.94
N GLY A 363 -10.53 27.76 6.32
CA GLY A 363 -9.44 28.19 5.44
C GLY A 363 -9.05 27.17 4.36
N LEU A 364 -9.50 25.91 4.47
CA LEU A 364 -9.16 24.81 3.58
C LEU A 364 -10.15 24.71 2.41
N VAL A 365 -10.30 25.81 1.67
CA VAL A 365 -11.32 25.93 0.62
C VAL A 365 -11.19 24.87 -0.47
N ASN A 366 -9.99 24.31 -0.72
CA ASN A 366 -9.75 23.29 -1.74
C ASN A 366 -10.09 21.85 -1.30
N LEU A 367 -10.62 21.66 -0.09
CA LEU A 367 -10.98 20.35 0.44
C LEU A 367 -12.13 19.73 -0.36
N THR A 368 -11.93 18.52 -0.86
CA THR A 368 -12.91 17.74 -1.64
C THR A 368 -13.42 16.53 -0.88
N ASP A 369 -12.64 15.99 0.04
CA ASP A 369 -12.99 14.79 0.80
C ASP A 369 -12.73 15.07 2.30
N LEU A 370 -13.78 14.95 3.11
CA LEU A 370 -13.72 15.07 4.56
C LEU A 370 -14.32 13.83 5.21
N ASP A 371 -13.54 13.15 6.03
CA ASP A 371 -14.02 12.06 6.87
C ASP A 371 -13.92 12.45 8.34
N ILE A 372 -15.08 12.60 8.99
CA ILE A 372 -15.26 12.86 10.42
C ILE A 372 -16.18 11.79 11.04
N SER A 373 -16.03 10.55 10.56
CA SER A 373 -16.75 9.40 11.11
C SER A 373 -16.32 9.11 12.54
N ALA A 374 -17.21 8.63 13.40
CA ALA A 374 -16.87 8.21 14.77
C ALA A 374 -16.15 9.28 15.62
N THR A 375 -16.52 10.55 15.46
CA THR A 375 -16.00 11.67 16.28
C THR A 375 -16.99 12.10 17.37
N ARG A 376 -17.99 11.25 17.69
CA ARG A 376 -19.06 11.54 18.68
C ARG A 376 -19.91 12.77 18.35
N LEU A 377 -20.06 13.11 17.08
CA LEU A 377 -20.79 14.29 16.64
C LEU A 377 -22.30 14.11 16.84
N ALA A 378 -22.95 14.99 17.60
CA ALA A 378 -24.41 14.97 17.79
C ALA A 378 -25.16 15.85 16.78
N PHE A 379 -24.52 16.93 16.32
CA PHE A 379 -25.06 17.86 15.34
C PHE A 379 -23.92 18.45 14.52
N LEU A 380 -24.11 18.60 13.21
CA LEU A 380 -23.14 19.22 12.32
C LEU A 380 -23.46 20.72 12.17
N PRO A 381 -22.55 21.62 12.58
CA PRO A 381 -22.82 23.05 12.59
C PRO A 381 -22.66 23.65 11.17
N ASP A 382 -23.13 24.88 11.02
CA ASP A 382 -23.30 25.55 9.71
C ASP A 382 -21.97 25.80 8.99
N GLU A 383 -20.87 25.91 9.73
CA GLU A 383 -19.53 26.19 9.22
C GLU A 383 -19.04 25.15 8.21
N ILE A 384 -19.64 23.95 8.16
CA ILE A 384 -19.35 22.96 7.13
C ILE A 384 -19.61 23.52 5.71
N THR A 385 -20.53 24.47 5.55
CA THR A 385 -20.84 25.06 4.24
C THR A 385 -19.74 25.97 3.72
N TYR A 386 -18.74 26.32 4.56
CA TYR A 386 -17.55 27.07 4.15
C TYR A 386 -16.56 26.25 3.32
N LEU A 387 -16.86 24.97 3.05
CA LEU A 387 -16.08 24.08 2.19
C LEU A 387 -16.75 23.95 0.81
N PRO A 388 -16.63 24.96 -0.08
CA PRO A 388 -17.48 25.06 -1.28
C PRO A 388 -17.23 23.94 -2.31
N TYR A 389 -16.06 23.31 -2.28
CA TYR A 389 -15.68 22.25 -3.21
C TYR A 389 -15.79 20.85 -2.62
N LEU A 390 -16.42 20.70 -1.44
CA LEU A 390 -16.58 19.39 -0.79
C LEU A 390 -17.46 18.48 -1.65
N LYS A 391 -16.91 17.32 -2.03
CA LYS A 391 -17.56 16.31 -2.87
C LYS A 391 -17.97 15.07 -2.09
N HIS A 392 -17.13 14.66 -1.15
CA HIS A 392 -17.34 13.48 -0.34
C HIS A 392 -17.28 13.86 1.13
N LEU A 393 -18.35 13.55 1.87
CA LEU A 393 -18.45 13.80 3.29
C LEU A 393 -18.86 12.51 4.01
N SER A 394 -18.01 12.01 4.89
CA SER A 394 -18.36 10.89 5.76
C SER A 394 -18.61 11.38 7.18
N LEU A 395 -19.82 11.08 7.67
CA LEU A 395 -20.33 11.33 9.02
C LEU A 395 -20.73 10.01 9.69
N ARG A 396 -20.25 8.87 9.17
CA ARG A 396 -20.59 7.53 9.63
C ARG A 396 -20.32 7.35 11.13
N GLU A 397 -21.12 6.55 11.81
CA GLU A 397 -20.88 6.13 13.20
C GLU A 397 -20.80 7.31 14.19
N ASN A 398 -21.67 8.31 14.03
CA ASN A 398 -21.79 9.44 14.94
C ASN A 398 -23.10 9.34 15.77
N MET A 399 -23.45 10.41 16.48
CA MET A 399 -24.68 10.50 17.31
C MET A 399 -25.71 11.45 16.68
N ILE A 400 -25.71 11.58 15.35
CA ILE A 400 -26.55 12.55 14.64
C ILE A 400 -28.01 12.08 14.65
N ARG A 401 -28.92 12.94 15.10
CA ARG A 401 -30.37 12.72 15.03
C ARG A 401 -31.06 13.52 13.92
N GLY A 402 -30.62 14.75 13.72
CA GLY A 402 -31.11 15.65 12.70
C GLY A 402 -29.98 16.09 11.78
N VAL A 403 -30.24 16.07 10.47
CA VAL A 403 -29.29 16.53 9.46
C VAL A 403 -29.51 18.02 9.21
N ASN A 404 -28.42 18.80 9.20
CA ASN A 404 -28.47 20.24 8.99
C ASN A 404 -28.99 20.57 7.56
N PRO A 405 -30.12 21.29 7.40
CA PRO A 405 -30.65 21.66 6.08
C PRO A 405 -29.68 22.47 5.22
N LYS A 406 -28.77 23.24 5.84
CA LYS A 406 -27.75 24.02 5.12
C LYS A 406 -26.70 23.16 4.42
N LEU A 407 -26.61 21.87 4.69
CA LEU A 407 -25.81 20.96 3.86
C LEU A 407 -26.21 21.01 2.38
N SER A 408 -27.45 21.42 2.09
CA SER A 408 -27.92 21.69 0.73
C SER A 408 -27.16 22.79 -0.02
N GLU A 409 -26.41 23.63 0.69
CA GLU A 409 -25.54 24.68 0.13
C GLU A 409 -24.25 24.11 -0.47
N LEU A 410 -23.84 22.89 -0.10
CA LEU A 410 -22.69 22.20 -0.69
C LEU A 410 -23.00 21.73 -2.11
N LYS A 411 -22.88 22.63 -3.09
CA LYS A 411 -23.29 22.39 -4.48
C LYS A 411 -22.44 21.34 -5.21
N GLU A 412 -21.23 21.09 -4.72
CA GLU A 412 -20.31 20.10 -5.27
C GLU A 412 -20.46 18.72 -4.64
N LEU A 413 -21.31 18.55 -3.61
CA LEU A 413 -21.48 17.29 -2.88
C LEU A 413 -22.02 16.19 -3.81
N VAL A 414 -21.27 15.10 -3.91
CA VAL A 414 -21.56 13.91 -4.73
C VAL A 414 -21.98 12.74 -3.86
N PHE A 415 -21.31 12.54 -2.74
CA PHE A 415 -21.55 11.43 -1.82
C PHE A 415 -21.57 11.92 -0.38
N ILE A 416 -22.53 11.41 0.39
CA ILE A 416 -22.58 11.60 1.84
C ILE A 416 -22.83 10.25 2.53
N ASP A 417 -21.98 9.91 3.49
CA ASP A 417 -22.18 8.76 4.37
C ASP A 417 -22.74 9.22 5.72
N LEU A 418 -23.98 8.86 5.99
CA LEU A 418 -24.71 9.11 7.23
C LEU A 418 -25.01 7.80 7.98
N SER A 419 -24.42 6.68 7.56
CA SER A 419 -24.72 5.37 8.15
C SER A 419 -24.30 5.27 9.62
N HIS A 420 -24.93 4.37 10.37
CA HIS A 420 -24.70 4.17 11.80
C HIS A 420 -24.89 5.46 12.63
N ASN A 421 -26.01 6.16 12.43
CA ASN A 421 -26.42 7.31 13.24
C ASN A 421 -27.80 7.05 13.86
N GLN A 422 -28.46 8.08 14.38
CA GLN A 422 -29.82 8.04 14.95
C GLN A 422 -30.77 8.91 14.11
N ILE A 423 -30.58 8.96 12.79
CA ILE A 423 -31.31 9.87 11.90
C ILE A 423 -32.72 9.32 11.66
N GLU A 424 -33.72 10.16 11.88
CA GLU A 424 -35.14 9.85 11.61
C GLU A 424 -35.62 10.50 10.30
N LEU A 425 -35.08 11.68 9.96
CA LEU A 425 -35.53 12.51 8.85
C LEU A 425 -34.35 13.24 8.18
N LEU A 426 -34.34 13.26 6.85
CA LEU A 426 -33.54 14.15 6.02
C LEU A 426 -34.36 15.39 5.64
N PRO A 427 -33.73 16.58 5.62
CA PRO A 427 -34.37 17.81 5.19
C PRO A 427 -34.65 17.83 3.69
N ASP A 428 -35.83 18.33 3.29
CA ASP A 428 -36.28 18.43 1.89
C ASP A 428 -35.32 19.26 1.02
N GLU A 429 -34.55 20.15 1.65
CA GLU A 429 -33.52 20.98 1.06
C GLU A 429 -32.46 20.18 0.31
N PHE A 430 -32.26 18.89 0.61
CA PHE A 430 -31.34 18.01 -0.14
C PHE A 430 -31.67 17.91 -1.63
N ARG A 431 -32.92 18.22 -2.04
CA ARG A 431 -33.29 18.40 -3.46
C ARG A 431 -32.46 19.44 -4.20
N GLN A 432 -31.82 20.37 -3.47
CA GLN A 432 -30.97 21.42 -4.04
C GLN A 432 -29.52 20.96 -4.30
N CYS A 433 -29.10 19.78 -3.80
CA CYS A 433 -27.79 19.19 -4.08
C CYS A 433 -27.79 18.56 -5.48
N ALA A 434 -27.67 19.38 -6.53
CA ALA A 434 -27.78 18.93 -7.92
C ALA A 434 -26.76 17.83 -8.32
N ARG A 435 -25.60 17.79 -7.65
CA ARG A 435 -24.54 16.81 -7.90
C ARG A 435 -24.60 15.57 -7.02
N LEU A 436 -25.51 15.52 -6.04
CA LEU A 436 -25.64 14.36 -5.17
C LEU A 436 -26.01 13.13 -6.01
N ARG A 437 -25.29 12.03 -5.77
CA ARG A 437 -25.46 10.76 -6.48
C ARG A 437 -25.69 9.60 -5.53
N GLU A 438 -25.09 9.63 -4.35
CA GLU A 438 -25.24 8.54 -3.39
C GLU A 438 -25.34 9.07 -1.96
N VAL A 439 -26.30 8.52 -1.22
CA VAL A 439 -26.53 8.80 0.20
C VAL A 439 -26.60 7.47 0.92
N ASN A 440 -25.65 7.22 1.81
CA ASN A 440 -25.66 6.03 2.65
C ASN A 440 -26.34 6.34 4.00
N LEU A 441 -27.45 5.69 4.28
CA LEU A 441 -28.27 5.85 5.49
C LEU A 441 -28.40 4.54 6.28
N ARG A 442 -27.64 3.51 5.92
CA ARG A 442 -27.69 2.20 6.60
C ARG A 442 -27.58 2.35 8.11
N HIS A 443 -28.32 1.52 8.84
CA HIS A 443 -28.28 1.51 10.30
C HIS A 443 -28.63 2.88 10.93
N ASN A 444 -29.78 3.43 10.50
CA ASN A 444 -30.46 4.58 11.12
C ASN A 444 -31.90 4.20 11.50
N GLU A 445 -32.66 5.15 12.06
CA GLU A 445 -34.04 4.95 12.52
C GLU A 445 -35.06 5.54 11.51
N ILE A 446 -34.91 5.20 10.23
CA ILE A 446 -35.69 5.82 9.14
C ILE A 446 -36.95 5.00 8.84
N PRO A 447 -38.17 5.55 9.01
CA PRO A 447 -39.41 4.85 8.68
C PRO A 447 -39.53 4.55 7.18
N ASP A 448 -40.12 3.40 6.82
CA ASP A 448 -40.32 2.98 5.42
C ASP A 448 -41.00 4.07 4.55
N ALA A 449 -41.96 4.78 5.12
CA ALA A 449 -42.64 5.89 4.43
C ALA A 449 -41.68 7.01 4.01
N GLN A 450 -40.68 7.32 4.85
CA GLN A 450 -39.63 8.31 4.54
C GLN A 450 -38.66 7.78 3.49
N GLN A 451 -38.32 6.49 3.54
CA GLN A 451 -37.45 5.87 2.53
C GLN A 451 -38.05 5.98 1.13
N VAL A 452 -39.33 5.62 0.98
CA VAL A 452 -40.07 5.74 -0.29
C VAL A 452 -40.19 7.19 -0.73
N PHE A 453 -40.48 8.10 0.21
CA PHE A 453 -40.57 9.54 -0.07
C PHE A 453 -39.27 10.10 -0.64
N TRP A 454 -38.10 9.81 -0.06
CA TRP A 454 -36.82 10.33 -0.57
C TRP A 454 -36.40 9.71 -1.89
N GLN A 455 -36.66 8.43 -2.11
CA GLN A 455 -36.43 7.81 -3.43
C GLN A 455 -37.27 8.49 -4.52
N ALA A 456 -38.49 8.93 -4.21
CA ALA A 456 -39.33 9.68 -5.14
C ALA A 456 -38.89 11.15 -5.29
N LEU A 457 -38.46 11.80 -4.21
CA LEU A 457 -38.00 13.18 -4.20
C LEU A 457 -36.68 13.37 -4.95
N LEU A 458 -35.79 12.37 -4.88
CA LEU A 458 -34.43 12.37 -5.42
C LEU A 458 -34.17 11.12 -6.28
N PRO A 459 -34.87 10.95 -7.43
CA PRO A 459 -34.78 9.74 -8.24
C PRO A 459 -33.39 9.51 -8.87
N GLN A 460 -32.57 10.54 -8.97
CA GLN A 460 -31.19 10.47 -9.45
C GLN A 460 -30.18 10.00 -8.39
N VAL A 461 -30.61 9.88 -7.11
CA VAL A 461 -29.76 9.55 -5.98
C VAL A 461 -29.96 8.09 -5.61
N LYS A 462 -28.84 7.36 -5.50
CA LYS A 462 -28.83 6.01 -4.96
C LYS A 462 -28.83 6.08 -3.43
N PHE A 463 -29.91 5.63 -2.82
CA PHE A 463 -30.00 5.48 -1.37
C PHE A 463 -29.62 4.06 -0.93
N SER A 464 -28.86 3.97 0.17
CA SER A 464 -28.68 2.72 0.92
C SER A 464 -29.36 2.87 2.28
N PHE A 465 -30.42 2.10 2.55
CA PHE A 465 -31.14 2.09 3.82
C PHE A 465 -30.72 0.91 4.71
#